data_AF-A0A2E0J2Z3-F1
#
_entry.id   AF-A0A2E0J2Z3-F1
#
_cell.length_a   1.000
_cell.length_b   1.000
_cell.length_c   1.000
_cell.angle_alpha   90.00
_cell.angle_beta   90.00
_cell.angle_gamma   90.00
#
_symmetry.space_group_name_H-M   'P 1'
#
loop_
_entity.id
_entity.type
_entity.pdbx_description
1 polymer ?
#
loop_
_entity_poly.entity_id
_entity_poly.type
_entity_poly.pdbx_seq_one_letter_code
_entity_poly.pdbx_strand_id
1 'polypeptide(L)'
;MRKLALALSILMLLAAAGCGGDKGINETGYSDEPLVDREGNKLDSADAERLYKSAREFMVSNDPQRALRLYAEVQARFPFSPYAAQSEMESVAAHYKAQQYEAAVSAADRFIKQRPRNAHIDYIYYLRGLSNYDRNDAGLLGGDPDKRDTRFLEQSFTDFNLLVENYPQSVYRKDAQLHMIEIRNRLAEFEINIAEYYLRRRAYVAASRRAEGVLKRFQGSDSVPRALEIMEESYARLGLTDLSEDARAILQASYPNYILHRDEFYRQRAGEAPRYELPEPGADATSGEQLAPQAAEQAE
;
A
#
# COMPACT_ATOMS: atom_id res chain seq x y z
N MET A 1 52.64 -21.04 20.56
CA MET A 1 51.54 -20.84 19.57
C MET A 1 50.21 -21.00 20.29
N ARG A 2 49.23 -20.13 20.02
CA ARG A 2 47.89 -20.03 20.68
C ARG A 2 47.87 -19.38 22.08
N LYS A 3 48.07 -18.05 22.19
CA LYS A 3 47.41 -17.16 23.21
C LYS A 3 47.50 -15.65 22.89
N LEU A 4 47.92 -15.25 21.68
CA LEU A 4 48.11 -13.83 21.31
C LEU A 4 47.22 -13.35 20.14
N ALA A 5 46.29 -14.17 19.67
CA ALA A 5 45.43 -13.84 18.52
C ALA A 5 43.98 -13.47 18.88
N LEU A 6 43.64 -13.32 20.17
CA LEU A 6 42.25 -13.10 20.60
C LEU A 6 41.94 -11.68 21.11
N ALA A 7 42.91 -10.77 21.10
CA ALA A 7 42.74 -9.40 21.61
C ALA A 7 42.58 -8.34 20.50
N LEU A 8 42.54 -8.74 19.22
CA LEU A 8 42.42 -7.82 18.09
C LEU A 8 41.09 -7.93 17.31
N SER A 9 40.15 -8.76 17.78
CA SER A 9 38.86 -9.00 17.12
C SER A 9 37.65 -8.40 17.85
N ILE A 10 37.86 -7.64 18.94
CA ILE A 10 36.79 -6.95 19.71
C ILE A 10 36.99 -5.41 19.66
N LEU A 11 37.61 -4.90 18.59
CA LEU A 11 37.69 -3.45 18.32
C LEU A 11 37.35 -3.14 16.86
N MET A 12 36.26 -3.74 16.37
CA MET A 12 35.67 -3.38 15.07
C MET A 12 34.15 -3.58 15.11
N LEU A 13 33.51 -3.17 16.20
CA LEU A 13 32.05 -3.21 16.38
C LEU A 13 31.48 -1.93 16.99
N LEU A 14 32.10 -0.77 16.72
CA LEU A 14 31.59 0.55 17.11
C LEU A 14 31.86 1.61 16.02
N ALA A 15 31.33 1.37 14.82
CA ALA A 15 31.04 2.38 13.79
C ALA A 15 30.15 1.67 12.75
N ALA A 16 28.91 2.02 12.46
CA ALA A 16 28.13 3.18 12.81
C ALA A 16 26.66 2.76 12.92
N ALA A 17 26.09 2.77 14.13
CA ALA A 17 24.68 3.08 14.30
C ALA A 17 24.56 4.60 14.36
N GLY A 18 24.84 5.25 13.24
CA GLY A 18 24.47 6.64 13.03
C GLY A 18 23.03 6.64 12.58
N CYS A 19 22.08 6.81 13.50
CA CYS A 19 20.79 7.38 13.14
C CYS A 19 21.10 8.67 12.37
N GLY A 20 20.74 8.72 11.09
CA GLY A 20 20.95 9.88 10.23
C GLY A 20 20.18 11.07 10.79
N GLY A 21 20.83 11.86 11.64
CA GLY A 21 20.42 13.23 11.92
C GLY A 21 20.51 14.01 10.62
N ASP A 22 19.40 14.62 10.25
CA ASP A 22 19.25 15.53 9.13
C ASP A 22 20.30 16.65 9.25
N LYS A 23 21.37 16.56 8.45
CA LYS A 23 22.48 17.54 8.45
C LYS A 23 22.14 18.82 7.69
N GLY A 24 20.87 19.05 7.39
CA GLY A 24 20.41 20.09 6.48
C GLY A 24 19.66 21.25 7.13
N ILE A 25 19.59 21.37 8.45
CA ILE A 25 18.83 22.45 9.12
C ILE A 25 19.68 23.09 10.23
N ASN A 26 19.94 24.39 10.10
CA ASN A 26 20.62 25.19 11.12
C ASN A 26 19.66 25.59 12.25
N GLU A 27 20.18 26.22 13.31
CA GLU A 27 19.40 26.65 14.48
C GLU A 27 18.24 27.63 14.15
N THR A 28 18.23 28.19 12.94
CA THR A 28 17.16 29.08 12.45
C THR A 28 16.05 28.34 11.69
N GLY A 29 16.19 27.02 11.48
CA GLY A 29 15.25 26.21 10.70
C GLY A 29 15.44 26.32 9.18
N TYR A 30 16.58 26.89 8.73
CA TYR A 30 16.92 27.04 7.31
C TYR A 30 18.04 26.06 6.93
N SER A 31 18.04 25.61 5.67
CA SER A 31 19.13 24.79 5.16
C SER A 31 20.33 25.63 4.75
N ASP A 32 21.51 25.26 5.23
CA ASP A 32 22.78 25.89 4.84
C ASP A 32 23.18 25.60 3.38
N GLU A 33 22.42 24.74 2.68
CA GLU A 33 22.61 24.50 1.25
C GLU A 33 22.15 25.72 0.42
N PRO A 34 22.98 26.21 -0.52
CA PRO A 34 22.62 27.34 -1.35
C PRO A 34 21.40 27.03 -2.22
N LEU A 35 20.46 27.97 -2.28
CA LEU A 35 19.30 27.88 -3.17
C LEU A 35 19.77 28.13 -4.61
N VAL A 36 19.82 27.06 -5.40
CA VAL A 36 20.25 27.13 -6.80
C VAL A 36 19.21 26.51 -7.74
N ASP A 37 19.14 27.02 -8.96
CA ASP A 37 18.42 26.35 -10.05
C ASP A 37 19.19 25.13 -10.58
N ARG A 38 18.67 24.47 -11.61
CA ARG A 38 19.31 23.27 -12.18
C ARG A 38 20.66 23.57 -12.82
N GLU A 39 20.84 24.79 -13.31
CA GLU A 39 22.07 25.28 -13.92
C GLU A 39 23.10 25.74 -12.88
N GLY A 40 22.74 25.80 -11.60
CA GLY A 40 23.61 26.20 -10.50
C GLY A 40 23.64 27.72 -10.26
N ASN A 41 22.74 28.49 -10.88
CA ASN A 41 22.61 29.91 -10.58
C ASN A 41 21.94 30.12 -9.23
N LYS A 42 22.45 31.06 -8.45
CA LYS A 42 21.89 31.41 -7.14
C LYS A 42 20.50 32.02 -7.26
N LEU A 43 19.61 31.61 -6.37
CA LEU A 43 18.22 32.04 -6.28
C LEU A 43 17.93 32.88 -5.02
N ASP A 44 18.94 33.27 -4.25
CA ASP A 44 18.78 34.02 -3.00
C ASP A 44 17.94 35.30 -3.20
N SER A 45 18.13 36.01 -4.31
CA SER A 45 17.40 37.23 -4.66
C SER A 45 16.28 37.02 -5.70
N ALA A 46 15.90 35.77 -5.98
CA ALA A 46 14.86 35.46 -6.96
C ALA A 46 13.47 35.91 -6.46
N ASP A 47 12.59 36.25 -7.41
CA ASP A 47 11.18 36.49 -7.13
C ASP A 47 10.39 35.18 -6.98
N ALA A 48 9.13 35.29 -6.59
CA ALA A 48 8.26 34.14 -6.36
C ALA A 48 8.09 33.26 -7.61
N GLU A 49 7.98 33.88 -8.79
CA GLU A 49 7.79 33.16 -10.05
C GLU A 49 9.02 32.32 -10.40
N ARG A 50 10.22 32.91 -10.30
CA ARG A 50 11.47 32.21 -10.62
C ARG A 50 11.70 31.04 -9.65
N LEU A 51 11.51 31.25 -8.34
CA LEU A 51 11.64 30.17 -7.35
C LEU A 51 10.67 29.01 -7.65
N TYR A 52 9.41 29.33 -7.91
CA TYR A 52 8.39 28.33 -8.23
C TYR A 52 8.72 27.57 -9.53
N LYS A 53 9.14 28.27 -10.59
CA LYS A 53 9.56 27.63 -11.85
C LYS A 53 10.75 26.69 -11.64
N SER A 54 11.76 27.11 -10.89
CA SER A 54 12.89 26.23 -10.57
C SER A 54 12.47 25.03 -9.73
N ALA A 55 11.53 25.18 -8.78
CA ALA A 55 10.96 24.05 -8.03
C ALA A 55 10.29 23.03 -8.96
N ARG A 56 9.48 23.52 -9.92
CA ARG A 56 8.84 22.70 -10.95
C ARG A 56 9.85 21.93 -11.81
N GLU A 57 10.94 22.57 -12.20
CA GLU A 57 12.01 21.93 -12.98
C GLU A 57 12.66 20.78 -12.19
N PHE A 58 12.91 20.98 -10.89
CA PHE A 58 13.38 19.91 -10.03
C PHE A 58 12.37 18.75 -9.92
N MET A 59 11.07 19.04 -9.80
CA MET A 59 10.02 18.03 -9.82
C MET A 59 10.00 17.21 -11.12
N VAL A 60 10.12 17.88 -12.28
CA VAL A 60 10.19 17.22 -13.59
C VAL A 60 11.42 16.33 -13.70
N SER A 61 12.55 16.78 -13.14
CA SER A 61 13.81 16.05 -13.15
C SER A 61 13.96 14.93 -12.11
N ASN A 62 12.88 14.63 -11.38
CA ASN A 62 12.87 13.62 -10.32
C ASN A 62 13.75 13.97 -9.09
N ASP A 63 13.87 15.27 -8.76
CA ASP A 63 14.52 15.75 -7.54
C ASP A 63 13.50 16.48 -6.62
N PRO A 64 12.61 15.74 -5.95
CA PRO A 64 11.56 16.34 -5.13
C PRO A 64 12.10 17.02 -3.86
N GLN A 65 13.28 16.63 -3.36
CA GLN A 65 13.87 17.23 -2.17
C GLN A 65 14.27 18.69 -2.40
N ARG A 66 14.94 18.98 -3.54
CA ARG A 66 15.26 20.37 -3.90
C ARG A 66 14.02 21.19 -4.20
N ALA A 67 13.02 20.58 -4.86
CA ALA A 67 11.75 21.24 -5.12
C ALA A 67 11.05 21.67 -3.83
N LEU A 68 10.98 20.79 -2.82
CA LEU A 68 10.39 21.10 -1.50
C LEU A 68 11.02 22.32 -0.84
N ARG A 69 12.35 22.47 -0.91
CA ARG A 69 13.04 23.64 -0.36
C ARG A 69 12.63 24.93 -1.06
N LEU A 70 12.55 24.91 -2.38
CA LEU A 70 12.13 26.08 -3.16
C LEU A 70 10.64 26.41 -2.94
N TYR A 71 9.77 25.40 -2.83
CA TYR A 71 8.36 25.64 -2.47
C TYR A 71 8.20 26.24 -1.07
N ALA A 72 9.00 25.79 -0.10
CA ALA A 72 9.01 26.37 1.25
C ALA A 72 9.48 27.84 1.20
N GLU A 73 10.50 28.13 0.39
CA GLU A 73 11.02 29.49 0.22
C GLU A 73 9.99 30.43 -0.42
N VAL A 74 9.23 29.98 -1.42
CA VAL A 74 8.11 30.75 -2.00
C VAL A 74 7.08 31.08 -0.93
N GLN A 75 6.70 30.11 -0.10
CA GLN A 75 5.70 30.29 0.96
C GLN A 75 6.20 31.24 2.06
N ALA A 76 7.49 31.16 2.43
CA ALA A 76 8.08 31.97 3.49
C ALA A 76 8.27 33.43 3.07
N ARG A 77 8.82 33.70 1.88
CA ARG A 77 9.13 35.05 1.41
C ARG A 77 7.95 35.76 0.77
N PHE A 78 7.06 35.00 0.13
CA PHE A 78 6.01 35.55 -0.71
C PHE A 78 4.64 34.97 -0.37
N PRO A 79 4.18 34.98 0.90
CA PRO A 79 2.97 34.28 1.34
C PRO A 79 1.67 34.73 0.64
N PHE A 80 1.64 35.95 0.10
CA PHE A 80 0.48 36.51 -0.63
C PHE A 80 0.60 36.41 -2.16
N SER A 81 1.69 35.80 -2.66
CA SER A 81 1.89 35.55 -4.08
C SER A 81 0.90 34.51 -4.61
N PRO A 82 0.46 34.62 -5.89
CA PRO A 82 -0.29 33.54 -6.54
C PRO A 82 0.47 32.21 -6.54
N TYR A 83 1.81 32.25 -6.51
CA TYR A 83 2.66 31.05 -6.47
C TYR A 83 2.72 30.39 -5.08
N ALA A 84 2.37 31.08 -4.00
CA ALA A 84 2.42 30.48 -2.65
C ALA A 84 1.38 29.37 -2.49
N ALA A 85 0.14 29.62 -2.92
CA ALA A 85 -0.94 28.62 -2.89
C ALA A 85 -0.62 27.41 -3.77
N GLN A 86 -0.05 27.66 -4.95
CA GLN A 86 0.36 26.60 -5.86
C GLN A 86 1.53 25.79 -5.30
N SER A 87 2.51 26.46 -4.67
CA SER A 87 3.65 25.80 -4.01
C SER A 87 3.21 24.94 -2.83
N GLU A 88 2.22 25.39 -2.04
CA GLU A 88 1.63 24.61 -0.95
C GLU A 88 0.98 23.32 -1.48
N MET A 89 0.22 23.41 -2.56
CA MET A 89 -0.41 22.27 -3.22
C MET A 89 0.65 21.29 -3.75
N GLU A 90 1.65 21.79 -4.47
CA GLU A 90 2.68 20.96 -5.11
C GLU A 90 3.66 20.37 -4.09
N SER A 91 3.79 20.96 -2.91
CA SER A 91 4.55 20.37 -1.80
C SER A 91 3.97 19.02 -1.37
N VAL A 92 2.65 18.82 -1.47
CA VAL A 92 2.01 17.52 -1.20
C VAL A 92 2.52 16.46 -2.19
N ALA A 93 2.50 16.78 -3.48
CA ALA A 93 2.99 15.89 -4.54
C ALA A 93 4.50 15.65 -4.41
N ALA A 94 5.27 16.67 -4.05
CA ALA A 94 6.71 16.57 -3.86
C ALA A 94 7.06 15.67 -2.67
N HIS A 95 6.38 15.80 -1.53
CA HIS A 95 6.56 14.87 -0.39
C HIS A 95 6.23 13.42 -0.77
N TYR A 96 5.11 13.20 -1.48
CA TYR A 96 4.76 11.86 -1.96
C TYR A 96 5.85 11.28 -2.88
N LYS A 97 6.31 12.06 -3.86
CA LYS A 97 7.36 11.66 -4.80
C LYS A 97 8.72 11.44 -4.12
N ALA A 98 8.99 12.13 -3.02
CA ALA A 98 10.15 11.91 -2.17
C ALA A 98 10.01 10.69 -1.24
N GLN A 99 8.90 9.92 -1.35
CA GLN A 99 8.55 8.82 -0.45
C GLN A 99 8.43 9.25 1.02
N GLN A 100 8.19 10.54 1.25
CA GLN A 100 7.95 11.13 2.56
C GLN A 100 6.45 11.12 2.84
N TYR A 101 5.86 9.93 2.85
CA TYR A 101 4.41 9.76 2.94
C TYR A 101 3.81 10.34 4.23
N GLU A 102 4.59 10.39 5.32
CA GLU A 102 4.16 11.03 6.57
C GLU A 102 3.90 12.53 6.38
N ALA A 103 4.90 13.20 5.82
CA ALA A 103 4.87 14.62 5.50
C ALA A 103 3.82 14.94 4.42
N ALA A 104 3.63 14.05 3.44
CA ALA A 104 2.65 14.22 2.37
C ALA A 104 1.22 14.34 2.90
N VAL A 105 0.78 13.42 3.78
CA VAL A 105 -0.57 13.52 4.40
C VAL A 105 -0.66 14.77 5.27
N SER A 106 0.36 15.07 6.06
CA SER A 106 0.36 16.27 6.92
C SER A 106 0.22 17.55 6.08
N ALA A 107 0.88 17.61 4.93
CA ALA A 107 0.75 18.71 3.97
C ALA A 107 -0.64 18.73 3.32
N ALA A 108 -1.17 17.57 2.92
CA ALA A 108 -2.51 17.43 2.35
C ALA A 108 -3.60 17.91 3.33
N ASP A 109 -3.53 17.49 4.60
CA ASP A 109 -4.49 17.89 5.64
C ASP A 109 -4.49 19.40 5.86
N ARG A 110 -3.29 20.01 5.92
CA ARG A 110 -3.15 21.47 6.00
C ARG A 110 -3.78 22.14 4.78
N PHE A 111 -3.48 21.67 3.57
CA PHE A 111 -4.00 22.25 2.34
C PHE A 111 -5.53 22.14 2.27
N ILE A 112 -6.10 20.96 2.57
CA ILE A 112 -7.55 20.72 2.57
C ILE A 112 -8.25 21.66 3.56
N LYS A 113 -7.69 21.80 4.76
CA LYS A 113 -8.24 22.69 5.80
C LYS A 113 -8.18 24.16 5.40
N GLN A 114 -7.07 24.60 4.80
CA GLN A 114 -6.86 26.00 4.45
C GLN A 114 -7.58 26.40 3.15
N ARG A 115 -7.69 25.48 2.18
CA ARG A 115 -8.16 25.74 0.82
C ARG A 115 -9.18 24.71 0.33
N PRO A 116 -10.30 24.49 1.05
CA PRO A 116 -11.28 23.47 0.69
C PRO A 116 -11.99 23.71 -0.65
N ARG A 117 -11.95 24.94 -1.18
CA ARG A 117 -12.58 25.34 -2.45
C ARG A 117 -11.60 25.40 -3.63
N ASN A 118 -10.38 24.88 -3.48
CA ASN A 118 -9.43 24.85 -4.58
C ASN A 118 -9.97 23.94 -5.72
N ALA A 119 -9.74 24.33 -6.97
CA ALA A 119 -10.20 23.58 -8.14
C ALA A 119 -9.59 22.17 -8.26
N HIS A 120 -8.42 21.95 -7.65
CA HIS A 120 -7.67 20.69 -7.66
C HIS A 120 -7.66 20.00 -6.29
N ILE A 121 -8.66 20.29 -5.45
CA ILE A 121 -8.78 19.68 -4.13
C ILE A 121 -8.95 18.14 -4.21
N ASP A 122 -9.54 17.66 -5.30
CA ASP A 122 -9.69 16.24 -5.63
C ASP A 122 -8.32 15.54 -5.76
N TYR A 123 -7.35 16.19 -6.41
CA TYR A 123 -5.98 15.69 -6.48
C TYR A 123 -5.32 15.56 -5.10
N ILE A 124 -5.66 16.45 -4.17
CA ILE A 124 -5.07 16.43 -2.82
C ILE A 124 -5.66 15.31 -1.97
N TYR A 125 -6.97 15.04 -2.07
CA TYR A 125 -7.57 13.84 -1.48
C TYR A 125 -6.96 12.57 -2.06
N TYR A 126 -6.75 12.53 -3.38
CA TYR A 126 -6.10 11.40 -4.05
C TYR A 126 -4.68 11.15 -3.52
N LEU A 127 -3.83 12.20 -3.46
CA LEU A 127 -2.48 12.09 -2.92
C LEU A 127 -2.45 11.70 -1.44
N ARG A 128 -3.42 12.15 -0.64
CA ARG A 128 -3.55 11.73 0.76
C ARG A 128 -3.85 10.23 0.86
N GLY A 129 -4.78 9.75 0.04
CA GLY A 129 -5.12 8.32 -0.06
C GLY A 129 -3.94 7.47 -0.51
N LEU A 130 -3.23 7.87 -1.57
CA LEU A 130 -2.00 7.20 -2.02
C LEU A 130 -0.91 7.21 -0.96
N SER A 131 -0.69 8.34 -0.28
CA SER A 131 0.33 8.42 0.76
C SER A 131 0.01 7.47 1.91
N ASN A 132 -1.26 7.37 2.34
CA ASN A 132 -1.65 6.39 3.36
C ASN A 132 -1.56 4.95 2.86
N TYR A 133 -1.81 4.71 1.57
CA TYR A 133 -1.66 3.40 0.94
C TYR A 133 -0.20 2.92 0.99
N ASP A 134 0.72 3.75 0.51
CA ASP A 134 2.14 3.42 0.37
C ASP A 134 2.89 3.38 1.71
N ARG A 135 2.40 4.09 2.74
CA ARG A 135 2.94 3.94 4.12
C ARG A 135 2.90 2.50 4.60
N ASN A 136 1.87 1.76 4.19
CA ASN A 136 1.71 0.36 4.56
C ASN A 136 2.63 -0.56 3.75
N ASP A 137 3.24 -0.08 2.66
CA ASP A 137 4.11 -0.84 1.77
C ASP A 137 5.61 -0.65 2.06
N ALA A 138 5.95 -0.13 3.25
CA ALA A 138 7.32 0.09 3.66
C ALA A 138 8.06 -1.22 3.97
N GLY A 139 8.48 -1.94 2.93
CA GLY A 139 9.55 -2.92 3.03
C GLY A 139 9.83 -3.77 1.79
N LEU A 140 10.87 -3.38 1.04
CA LEU A 140 11.68 -4.24 0.16
C LEU A 140 12.32 -5.44 0.90
N LEU A 141 12.14 -5.53 2.23
CA LEU A 141 12.75 -6.52 3.13
C LEU A 141 11.75 -7.54 3.70
N GLY A 142 10.59 -7.75 3.06
CA GLY A 142 9.72 -8.88 3.41
C GLY A 142 9.29 -8.88 4.88
N GLY A 143 8.81 -7.73 5.37
CA GLY A 143 8.27 -7.63 6.72
C GLY A 143 7.09 -8.58 6.93
N ASP A 144 7.09 -9.23 8.09
CA ASP A 144 6.08 -10.20 8.54
C ASP A 144 4.65 -9.65 8.28
N PRO A 145 3.81 -10.31 7.47
CA PRO A 145 2.45 -9.87 7.17
C PRO A 145 1.62 -9.55 8.42
N ASP A 146 1.91 -10.25 9.52
CA ASP A 146 1.24 -10.13 10.82
C ASP A 146 1.55 -8.81 11.57
N LYS A 147 2.53 -8.01 11.10
CA LYS A 147 2.91 -6.71 11.70
C LYS A 147 2.50 -5.50 10.85
N ARG A 148 1.79 -5.70 9.74
CA ARG A 148 1.34 -4.60 8.87
C ARG A 148 0.21 -3.85 9.58
N ASP A 149 0.36 -2.53 9.67
CA ASP A 149 -0.62 -1.67 10.33
C ASP A 149 -1.79 -1.38 9.39
N THR A 150 -2.85 -2.17 9.51
CA THR A 150 -4.06 -2.05 8.68
C THR A 150 -4.74 -0.68 8.82
N ARG A 151 -4.44 0.09 9.86
CA ARG A 151 -5.02 1.43 10.06
C ARG A 151 -4.71 2.38 8.91
N PHE A 152 -3.52 2.28 8.32
CA PHE A 152 -3.16 3.13 7.17
C PHE A 152 -3.96 2.74 5.92
N LEU A 153 -4.24 1.45 5.71
CA LEU A 153 -5.12 1.00 4.64
C LEU A 153 -6.57 1.43 4.87
N GLU A 154 -7.08 1.32 6.09
CA GLU A 154 -8.43 1.80 6.44
C GLU A 154 -8.56 3.32 6.24
N GLN A 155 -7.53 4.08 6.61
CA GLN A 155 -7.47 5.52 6.38
C GLN A 155 -7.38 5.85 4.89
N SER A 156 -6.56 5.13 4.13
CA SER A 156 -6.44 5.26 2.68
C SER A 156 -7.78 5.00 1.97
N PHE A 157 -8.49 3.93 2.37
CA PHE A 157 -9.83 3.64 1.86
C PHE A 157 -10.79 4.80 2.12
N THR A 158 -10.75 5.36 3.34
CA THR A 158 -11.59 6.50 3.72
C THR A 158 -11.27 7.72 2.85
N ASP A 159 -9.99 8.00 2.59
CA ASP A 159 -9.55 9.12 1.76
C ASP A 159 -10.00 8.96 0.29
N PHE A 160 -9.85 7.77 -0.28
CA PHE A 160 -10.35 7.47 -1.62
C PHE A 160 -11.87 7.52 -1.69
N ASN A 161 -12.57 7.06 -0.65
CA ASN A 161 -14.04 7.16 -0.60
C ASN A 161 -14.50 8.62 -0.61
N LEU A 162 -13.85 9.49 0.17
CA LEU A 162 -14.13 10.93 0.16
C LEU A 162 -13.95 11.55 -1.22
N LEU A 163 -12.92 11.12 -1.97
CA LEU A 163 -12.71 11.54 -3.35
C LEU A 163 -13.85 11.07 -4.27
N VAL A 164 -14.18 9.78 -4.22
CA VAL A 164 -15.16 9.14 -5.09
C VAL A 164 -16.58 9.69 -4.87
N GLU A 165 -16.96 9.95 -3.62
CA GLU A 165 -18.27 10.46 -3.24
C GLU A 165 -18.41 11.95 -3.53
N ASN A 166 -17.41 12.77 -3.16
CA ASN A 166 -17.53 14.23 -3.26
C ASN A 166 -17.13 14.78 -4.64
N TYR A 167 -16.30 14.05 -5.41
CA TYR A 167 -15.78 14.52 -6.70
C TYR A 167 -16.01 13.47 -7.80
N PRO A 168 -17.29 13.20 -8.16
CA PRO A 168 -17.64 12.15 -9.11
C PRO A 168 -17.10 12.38 -10.53
N GLN A 169 -16.73 13.62 -10.87
CA GLN A 169 -16.14 14.01 -12.17
C GLN A 169 -14.61 14.10 -12.15
N SER A 170 -13.96 13.78 -11.02
CA SER A 170 -12.50 13.80 -10.92
C SER A 170 -11.86 12.78 -11.87
N VAL A 171 -10.77 13.18 -12.51
CA VAL A 171 -9.96 12.27 -13.34
C VAL A 171 -9.34 11.13 -12.52
N TYR A 172 -9.12 11.35 -11.22
CA TYR A 172 -8.51 10.39 -10.29
C TYR A 172 -9.51 9.36 -9.75
N ARG A 173 -10.81 9.54 -10.01
CA ARG A 173 -11.87 8.71 -9.43
C ARG A 173 -11.72 7.23 -9.77
N LYS A 174 -11.47 6.91 -11.04
CA LYS A 174 -11.37 5.50 -11.48
C LYS A 174 -10.21 4.78 -10.80
N ASP A 175 -9.07 5.45 -10.71
CA ASP A 175 -7.88 4.93 -10.07
C ASP A 175 -8.08 4.74 -8.56
N ALA A 176 -8.68 5.73 -7.90
CA ALA A 176 -9.08 5.61 -6.49
C ALA A 176 -10.01 4.41 -6.23
N GLN A 177 -10.96 4.12 -7.13
CA GLN A 177 -11.81 2.94 -7.02
C GLN A 177 -11.03 1.63 -7.13
N LEU A 178 -10.01 1.57 -7.98
CA LEU A 178 -9.13 0.40 -8.10
C LEU A 178 -8.35 0.19 -6.79
N HIS A 179 -7.77 1.26 -6.24
CA HIS A 179 -7.11 1.18 -4.93
C HIS A 179 -8.08 0.77 -3.81
N MET A 180 -9.32 1.24 -3.81
CA MET A 180 -10.33 0.80 -2.85
C MET A 180 -10.62 -0.70 -2.94
N ILE A 181 -10.67 -1.26 -4.15
CA ILE A 181 -10.83 -2.72 -4.37
C ILE A 181 -9.61 -3.47 -3.82
N GLU A 182 -8.41 -3.00 -4.14
CA GLU A 182 -7.16 -3.59 -3.67
C GLU A 182 -7.04 -3.56 -2.14
N ILE A 183 -7.31 -2.42 -1.53
CA ILE A 183 -7.33 -2.25 -0.07
C ILE A 183 -8.36 -3.20 0.56
N ARG A 184 -9.58 -3.28 0.00
CA ARG A 184 -10.62 -4.19 0.49
C ARG A 184 -10.12 -5.64 0.46
N ASN A 185 -9.47 -6.06 -0.62
CA ASN A 185 -8.91 -7.40 -0.75
C ASN A 185 -7.80 -7.65 0.28
N ARG A 186 -6.85 -6.71 0.45
CA ARG A 186 -5.76 -6.81 1.43
C ARG A 186 -6.27 -6.90 2.87
N LEU A 187 -7.27 -6.08 3.23
CA LEU A 187 -7.88 -6.12 4.57
C LEU A 187 -8.65 -7.41 4.82
N ALA A 188 -9.36 -7.91 3.81
CA ALA A 188 -10.07 -9.18 3.91
C ALA A 188 -9.10 -10.36 4.08
N GLU A 189 -8.01 -10.38 3.30
CA GLU A 189 -6.97 -11.40 3.39
C GLU A 189 -6.32 -11.42 4.78
N PHE A 190 -6.06 -10.25 5.36
CA PHE A 190 -5.54 -10.14 6.72
C PHE A 190 -6.46 -10.82 7.75
N GLU A 191 -7.78 -10.57 7.67
CA GLU A 191 -8.75 -11.24 8.57
C GLU A 191 -8.83 -12.76 8.30
N ILE A 192 -8.70 -13.21 7.05
CA ILE A 192 -8.62 -14.64 6.71
C ILE A 192 -7.38 -15.28 7.35
N ASN A 193 -6.21 -14.65 7.28
CA ASN A 193 -4.99 -15.17 7.89
C ASN A 193 -5.17 -15.39 9.41
N ILE A 194 -5.82 -14.44 10.09
CA ILE A 194 -6.16 -14.57 11.51
C ILE A 194 -7.20 -15.69 11.74
N ALA A 195 -8.23 -15.78 10.89
CA ALA A 195 -9.25 -16.81 10.99
C ALA A 195 -8.64 -18.22 10.84
N GLU A 196 -7.76 -18.42 9.86
CA GLU A 196 -7.06 -19.68 9.65
C GLU A 196 -6.13 -20.04 10.81
N TYR A 197 -5.45 -19.05 11.39
CA TYR A 197 -4.66 -19.26 12.59
C TYR A 197 -5.50 -19.81 13.74
N TYR A 198 -6.68 -19.24 13.99
CA TYR A 198 -7.60 -19.75 15.00
C TYR A 198 -8.16 -21.14 14.65
N LEU A 199 -8.44 -21.38 13.37
CA LEU A 199 -8.93 -22.67 12.89
C LEU A 199 -7.91 -23.80 13.14
N ARG A 200 -6.63 -23.58 12.81
CA ARG A 200 -5.53 -24.54 13.11
C ARG A 200 -5.41 -24.85 14.59
N ARG A 201 -5.73 -23.88 15.45
CA ARG A 201 -5.72 -24.02 16.92
C ARG A 201 -7.03 -24.58 17.49
N ARG A 202 -7.97 -24.99 16.63
CA ARG A 202 -9.30 -25.49 17.02
C ARG A 202 -10.12 -24.46 17.83
N ALA A 203 -9.82 -23.18 17.68
CA ALA A 203 -10.57 -22.07 18.27
C ALA A 203 -11.73 -21.68 17.35
N TYR A 204 -12.68 -22.59 17.14
CA TYR A 204 -13.72 -22.47 16.11
C TYR A 204 -14.63 -21.25 16.27
N VAL A 205 -14.94 -20.86 17.51
CA VAL A 205 -15.72 -19.62 17.77
C VAL A 205 -14.96 -18.38 17.31
N ALA A 206 -13.64 -18.33 17.51
CA ALA A 206 -12.83 -17.18 17.09
C ALA A 206 -12.66 -17.16 15.56
N ALA A 207 -12.44 -18.33 14.95
CA ALA A 207 -12.33 -18.49 13.51
C ALA A 207 -13.61 -18.05 12.78
N SER A 208 -14.78 -18.52 13.23
CA SER A 208 -16.06 -18.13 12.63
C SER A 208 -16.36 -16.64 12.78
N ARG A 209 -16.02 -16.02 13.91
CA ARG A 209 -16.20 -14.57 14.11
C ARG A 209 -15.33 -13.72 13.20
N ARG A 210 -14.09 -14.14 12.94
CA ARG A 210 -13.18 -13.46 11.99
C ARG A 210 -13.72 -13.57 10.57
N ALA A 211 -14.13 -14.76 10.15
CA ALA A 211 -14.73 -14.99 8.85
C ALA A 211 -16.05 -14.21 8.67
N GLU A 212 -16.93 -14.18 9.68
CA GLU A 212 -18.14 -13.36 9.68
C GLU A 212 -17.81 -11.86 9.49
N GLY A 213 -16.72 -11.39 10.07
CA GLY A 213 -16.19 -10.04 9.86
C GLY A 213 -15.88 -9.73 8.40
N VAL A 214 -15.32 -10.69 7.66
CA VAL A 214 -15.04 -10.56 6.22
C VAL A 214 -16.33 -10.39 5.43
N LEU A 215 -17.36 -11.21 5.70
CA LEU A 215 -18.66 -11.11 5.02
C LEU A 215 -19.38 -9.79 5.31
N LYS A 216 -19.19 -9.21 6.50
CA LYS A 216 -19.84 -7.96 6.88
C LYS A 216 -19.14 -6.72 6.33
N ARG A 217 -17.81 -6.72 6.33
CA ARG A 217 -17.01 -5.50 6.04
C ARG A 217 -16.44 -5.49 4.63
N PHE A 218 -16.16 -6.64 4.04
CA PHE A 218 -15.38 -6.77 2.81
C PHE A 218 -16.12 -7.57 1.74
N GLN A 219 -17.42 -7.30 1.58
CA GLN A 219 -18.23 -7.91 0.53
C GLN A 219 -17.64 -7.62 -0.86
N GLY A 220 -17.65 -8.65 -1.72
CA GLY A 220 -17.05 -8.60 -3.04
C GLY A 220 -15.53 -8.66 -3.05
N SER A 221 -14.88 -8.97 -1.92
CA SER A 221 -13.47 -9.33 -1.91
C SER A 221 -13.25 -10.79 -2.33
N ASP A 222 -12.04 -11.08 -2.81
CA ASP A 222 -11.64 -12.43 -3.23
C ASP A 222 -11.53 -13.40 -2.03
N SER A 223 -11.56 -12.87 -0.81
CA SER A 223 -11.52 -13.61 0.46
C SER A 223 -12.90 -14.12 0.93
N VAL A 224 -14.01 -13.64 0.36
CA VAL A 224 -15.37 -14.05 0.79
C VAL A 224 -15.61 -15.56 0.69
N PRO A 225 -15.25 -16.26 -0.41
CA PRO A 225 -15.45 -17.70 -0.50
C PRO A 225 -14.70 -18.48 0.59
N ARG A 226 -13.46 -18.05 0.88
CA ARG A 226 -12.66 -18.66 1.94
C ARG A 226 -13.25 -18.40 3.33
N ALA A 227 -13.79 -17.21 3.58
CA ALA A 227 -14.50 -16.92 4.82
C ALA A 227 -15.71 -17.84 5.02
N LEU A 228 -16.52 -18.04 3.98
CA LEU A 228 -17.67 -18.96 4.02
C LEU A 228 -17.25 -20.40 4.34
N GLU A 229 -16.16 -20.89 3.74
CA GLU A 229 -15.61 -22.22 4.04
C GLU A 229 -15.11 -22.35 5.49
N ILE A 230 -14.44 -21.32 6.02
CA ILE A 230 -14.04 -21.29 7.44
C ILE A 230 -15.25 -21.29 8.36
N MET A 231 -16.33 -20.56 8.00
CA MET A 231 -17.58 -20.56 8.75
C MET A 231 -18.23 -21.94 8.74
N GLU A 232 -18.34 -22.57 7.57
CA GLU A 232 -18.85 -23.94 7.42
C GLU A 232 -18.09 -24.91 8.34
N GLU A 233 -16.76 -24.98 8.23
CA GLU A 233 -15.95 -25.90 9.04
C GLU A 233 -16.10 -25.59 10.54
N SER A 234 -16.04 -24.31 10.91
CA SER A 234 -16.14 -23.90 12.31
C SER A 234 -17.50 -24.25 12.92
N TYR A 235 -18.60 -24.03 12.19
CA TYR A 235 -19.94 -24.35 12.66
C TYR A 235 -20.17 -25.87 12.75
N ALA A 236 -19.70 -26.64 11.77
CA ALA A 236 -19.75 -28.10 11.84
C ALA A 236 -19.01 -28.64 13.07
N ARG A 237 -17.82 -28.11 13.37
CA ARG A 237 -17.01 -28.49 14.54
C ARG A 237 -17.64 -28.10 15.88
N LEU A 238 -18.50 -27.07 15.89
CA LEU A 238 -19.26 -26.62 17.05
C LEU A 238 -20.61 -27.34 17.21
N GLY A 239 -21.00 -28.20 16.26
CA GLY A 239 -22.30 -28.86 16.26
C GLY A 239 -23.47 -27.95 15.85
N LEU A 240 -23.18 -26.83 15.19
CA LEU A 240 -24.16 -25.85 14.71
C LEU A 240 -24.52 -26.17 13.25
N THR A 241 -25.19 -27.30 13.04
CA THR A 241 -25.44 -27.88 11.71
C THR A 241 -26.18 -26.92 10.77
N ASP A 242 -27.26 -26.29 11.23
CA ASP A 242 -28.06 -25.36 10.40
C ASP A 242 -27.19 -24.23 9.83
N LEU A 243 -26.38 -23.58 10.68
CA LEU A 243 -25.47 -22.50 10.26
C LEU A 243 -24.35 -22.99 9.33
N SER A 244 -23.89 -24.23 9.53
CA SER A 244 -22.91 -24.85 8.64
C SER A 244 -23.50 -25.09 7.26
N GLU A 245 -24.73 -25.60 7.19
CA GLU A 245 -25.44 -25.87 5.94
C GLU A 245 -25.78 -24.58 5.19
N ASP A 246 -26.19 -23.53 5.92
CA ASP A 246 -26.42 -22.20 5.35
C ASP A 246 -25.14 -21.63 4.71
N ALA A 247 -24.01 -21.68 5.42
CA ALA A 247 -22.73 -21.19 4.90
C ALA A 247 -22.31 -21.96 3.64
N ARG A 248 -22.47 -23.29 3.65
CA ARG A 248 -22.23 -24.16 2.49
C ARG A 248 -23.13 -23.80 1.32
N ALA A 249 -24.44 -23.63 1.56
CA ALA A 249 -25.41 -23.32 0.52
C ALA A 249 -25.06 -21.99 -0.18
N ILE A 250 -24.70 -20.96 0.59
CA ILE A 250 -24.26 -19.67 0.04
C ILE A 250 -22.98 -19.83 -0.78
N LEU A 251 -22.00 -20.59 -0.28
CA LEU A 251 -20.73 -20.86 -0.97
C LEU A 251 -20.97 -21.55 -2.32
N GLN A 252 -21.81 -22.58 -2.33
CA GLN A 252 -22.15 -23.33 -3.55
C GLN A 252 -22.93 -22.51 -4.57
N ALA A 253 -23.91 -21.72 -4.11
CA ALA A 253 -24.73 -20.90 -4.98
C ALA A 253 -23.96 -19.71 -5.58
N SER A 254 -23.10 -19.08 -4.79
CA SER A 254 -22.49 -17.79 -5.15
C SER A 254 -21.07 -17.92 -5.73
N TYR A 255 -20.34 -18.99 -5.39
CA TYR A 255 -18.93 -19.15 -5.75
C TYR A 255 -18.59 -20.56 -6.29
N PRO A 256 -19.29 -21.06 -7.33
CA PRO A 256 -19.02 -22.38 -7.90
C PRO A 256 -17.59 -22.52 -8.45
N ASN A 257 -17.04 -21.45 -9.06
CA ASN A 257 -15.67 -21.46 -9.58
C ASN A 257 -14.62 -21.61 -8.47
N TYR A 258 -14.83 -21.00 -7.30
CA TYR A 258 -13.94 -21.18 -6.15
C TYR A 258 -13.90 -22.64 -5.73
N ILE A 259 -15.05 -23.32 -5.69
CA ILE A 259 -15.12 -24.75 -5.34
C ILE A 259 -14.38 -25.61 -6.36
N LEU A 260 -14.57 -25.34 -7.67
CA LEU A 260 -13.92 -26.09 -8.75
C LEU A 260 -12.40 -25.94 -8.73
N HIS A 261 -11.89 -24.75 -8.40
CA HIS A 261 -10.46 -24.43 -8.40
C HIS A 261 -9.86 -24.35 -6.99
N ARG A 262 -10.54 -24.92 -5.99
CA ARG A 262 -10.17 -24.78 -4.58
C ARG A 262 -8.73 -25.21 -4.30
N ASP A 263 -8.31 -26.34 -4.87
CA ASP A 263 -6.94 -26.87 -4.66
C ASP A 263 -5.88 -25.98 -5.32
N GLU A 264 -6.20 -25.31 -6.43
CA GLU A 264 -5.32 -24.33 -7.06
C GLU A 264 -5.20 -23.06 -6.22
N PHE A 265 -6.32 -22.57 -5.67
CA PHE A 265 -6.33 -21.43 -4.75
C PHE A 265 -5.38 -21.63 -3.57
N TYR A 266 -5.39 -22.80 -2.92
CA TYR A 266 -4.48 -23.09 -1.81
C TYR A 266 -3.01 -23.21 -2.23
N ARG A 267 -2.73 -23.78 -3.41
CA ARG A 267 -1.36 -23.88 -3.94
C ARG A 267 -0.77 -22.50 -4.22
N GLN A 268 -1.52 -21.65 -4.91
CA GLN A 268 -1.10 -20.27 -5.17
C GLN A 268 -0.81 -19.52 -3.86
N ARG A 269 -1.67 -19.68 -2.86
CA ARG A 269 -1.51 -19.08 -1.53
C ARG A 269 -0.32 -19.65 -0.75
N ALA A 270 0.05 -20.92 -0.97
CA ALA A 270 1.24 -21.55 -0.41
C ALA A 270 2.54 -21.18 -1.14
N GLY A 271 2.47 -20.39 -2.22
CA GLY A 271 3.62 -20.04 -3.06
C GLY A 271 4.05 -21.18 -4.00
N GLU A 272 3.20 -22.18 -4.21
CA GLU A 272 3.44 -23.28 -5.15
C GLU A 272 3.01 -22.87 -6.56
N ALA A 273 3.86 -23.15 -7.56
CA ALA A 273 3.54 -22.83 -8.95
C ALA A 273 2.32 -23.63 -9.47
N PRO A 274 1.47 -23.05 -10.35
CA PRO A 274 0.38 -23.79 -10.98
C PRO A 274 0.91 -25.01 -11.75
N ARG A 275 0.21 -26.15 -11.69
CA ARG A 275 0.59 -27.36 -12.46
C ARG A 275 0.20 -27.31 -13.95
N TYR A 276 -0.39 -26.21 -14.41
CA TYR A 276 -0.82 -26.07 -15.80
C TYR A 276 -0.02 -24.93 -16.45
N GLU A 277 0.68 -25.24 -17.55
CA GLU A 277 1.24 -24.23 -18.45
C GLU A 277 0.10 -23.64 -19.29
N LEU A 278 -0.07 -22.32 -19.24
CA LEU A 278 -1.07 -21.65 -20.06
C LEU A 278 -0.74 -21.88 -21.55
N PRO A 279 -1.72 -22.24 -22.40
CA PRO A 279 -1.49 -22.31 -23.84
C PRO A 279 -1.08 -20.92 -24.34
N GLU A 280 0.00 -20.86 -25.13
CA GLU A 280 0.48 -19.62 -25.74
C GLU A 280 -0.67 -18.90 -26.49
N PRO A 281 -0.81 -17.57 -26.38
CA PRO A 281 -1.87 -16.84 -27.07
C PRO A 281 -1.76 -17.02 -28.58
N GLY A 282 -2.65 -17.84 -29.16
CA GLY A 282 -2.65 -18.18 -30.59
C GLY A 282 -2.46 -19.67 -30.90
N ALA A 283 -2.37 -20.56 -29.90
CA ALA A 283 -2.43 -22.00 -30.13
C ALA A 283 -3.87 -22.44 -30.48
N ASP A 284 -4.05 -23.00 -31.68
CA ASP A 284 -5.35 -23.48 -32.18
C ASP A 284 -5.97 -24.55 -31.27
N ALA A 285 -7.28 -24.44 -31.03
CA ALA A 285 -8.07 -25.26 -30.09
C ALA A 285 -8.28 -26.73 -30.50
N THR A 286 -7.50 -27.26 -31.45
CA THR A 286 -7.65 -28.63 -31.98
C THR A 286 -6.61 -29.62 -31.46
N SER A 287 -5.71 -29.23 -30.55
CA SER A 287 -4.78 -30.15 -29.88
C SER A 287 -5.34 -30.73 -28.56
N GLY A 288 -6.66 -30.68 -28.36
CA GLY A 288 -7.37 -31.22 -27.20
C GLY A 288 -7.55 -32.75 -27.21
N GLU A 289 -6.62 -33.52 -27.76
CA GLU A 289 -6.68 -34.98 -27.72
C GLU A 289 -5.33 -35.54 -27.26
N GLN A 290 -5.36 -36.22 -26.12
CA GLN A 290 -4.27 -36.90 -25.39
C GLN A 290 -3.51 -36.09 -24.33
N LEU A 291 -4.11 -35.93 -23.15
CA LEU A 291 -3.35 -35.92 -21.89
C LEU A 291 -4.05 -36.83 -20.88
N ALA A 292 -3.67 -38.11 -20.91
CA ALA A 292 -3.99 -39.08 -19.87
C ALA A 292 -3.32 -38.66 -18.53
N PRO A 293 -3.88 -39.03 -17.37
CA PRO A 293 -3.20 -38.81 -16.10
C PRO A 293 -1.91 -39.64 -16.08
N GLN A 294 -0.76 -38.99 -16.00
CA GLN A 294 0.49 -39.69 -15.68
C GLN A 294 0.36 -40.26 -14.27
N ALA A 295 0.21 -41.58 -14.22
CA ALA A 295 0.14 -42.36 -13.00
C ALA A 295 1.40 -42.13 -12.14
N ALA A 296 1.17 -42.01 -10.84
CA ALA A 296 2.20 -42.16 -9.84
C ALA A 296 2.73 -43.60 -9.88
N GLU A 297 3.90 -43.80 -10.48
CA GLU A 297 4.70 -45.01 -10.29
C GLU A 297 6.18 -44.62 -10.38
N GLN A 298 6.82 -44.52 -9.21
CA GLN A 298 8.15 -45.05 -8.88
C GLN A 298 8.65 -44.43 -7.57
N ALA A 299 8.34 -45.13 -6.48
CA ALA A 299 9.19 -45.21 -5.31
C ALA A 299 9.77 -46.63 -5.31
N GLU A 300 11.05 -46.74 -5.65
CA GLU A 300 11.97 -47.75 -5.09
C GLU A 300 12.81 -47.06 -4.02
#